data_AF-A0A8T3Z9D2-F1
#
_entry.id   AF-A0A8T3Z9D2-F1
#
_cell.length_a   1.000
_cell.length_b   1.000
_cell.length_c   1.000
_cell.angle_alpha   90.00
_cell.angle_beta   90.00
_cell.angle_gamma   90.00
#
_symmetry.space_group_name_H-M   'P 1'
#
loop_
_entity.id
_entity.type
_entity.pdbx_description
1 polymer ?
#
loop_
_entity_poly.entity_id
_entity_poly.type
_entity_poly.pdbx_seq_one_letter_code
_entity_poly.pdbx_strand_id
1 'polypeptide(L)'
;MNYPDGFDELVRLVHKSPLPFVMGNELWNKFCRVVFIGKDRSDAEISFLLVMLKPYLDYDKLLKTDGEEWQEHVKTFIRDRMLRIQDVEIRQLLADLLKDLFSITASLKGGARFFEKNKIAATIDERTSTKEKTFVFVESLVNDADVSGIRYAKAILWLQSTGRAKDLAPPTWQLKSFLNSDIGPYYQFYEDDQYFMKRAEEMTADFKHIPLVDIYRSIFFYRMLKAPLPRGSKFTPKKLIMFLKKQKLTIAKLASTLADLEEKELLFEKLLTFLGYSAGRTDHS
;
A
#
# COMPACT_ATOMS: atom_id res chain seq x y z
N MET A 1 -26.68 -1.82 -3.41
CA MET A 1 -25.94 -0.73 -4.09
C MET A 1 -25.55 -1.19 -5.49
N ASN A 2 -25.37 -0.32 -6.49
CA ASN A 2 -24.97 -0.76 -7.84
C ASN A 2 -23.45 -0.71 -8.01
N TYR A 3 -22.76 -1.84 -7.77
CA TYR A 3 -21.31 -1.94 -8.01
C TYR A 3 -20.98 -2.07 -9.51
N PRO A 4 -19.75 -1.71 -9.92
CA PRO A 4 -19.28 -1.95 -11.29
C PRO A 4 -19.36 -3.42 -11.70
N ASP A 5 -19.69 -3.68 -12.96
CA ASP A 5 -19.86 -5.04 -13.50
C ASP A 5 -18.64 -5.94 -13.21
N GLY A 6 -18.92 -7.09 -12.58
CA GLY A 6 -17.93 -8.10 -12.17
C GLY A 6 -17.23 -7.84 -10.83
N PHE A 7 -17.59 -6.79 -10.08
CA PHE A 7 -16.92 -6.49 -8.80
C PHE A 7 -17.06 -7.63 -7.79
N ASP A 8 -18.25 -8.20 -7.63
CA ASP A 8 -18.48 -9.33 -6.71
C ASP A 8 -17.63 -10.57 -7.06
N GLU A 9 -17.45 -10.86 -8.35
CA GLU A 9 -16.59 -11.97 -8.81
C GLU A 9 -15.13 -11.68 -8.46
N LEU A 10 -14.67 -10.43 -8.62
CA LEU A 10 -13.32 -10.00 -8.25
C LEU A 10 -13.08 -10.16 -6.75
N VAL A 11 -14.04 -9.71 -5.92
CA VAL A 11 -13.98 -9.84 -4.46
C VAL A 11 -13.85 -11.31 -4.04
N ARG A 12 -14.66 -12.20 -4.61
CA ARG A 12 -14.57 -13.65 -4.34
C ARG A 12 -13.24 -14.25 -4.77
N LEU A 13 -12.65 -13.74 -5.86
CA LEU A 13 -11.37 -14.20 -6.38
C LEU A 13 -10.22 -13.78 -5.43
N VAL A 14 -10.25 -12.56 -4.91
CA VAL A 14 -9.29 -12.06 -3.91
C VAL A 14 -9.43 -12.80 -2.58
N HIS A 15 -10.66 -13.05 -2.12
CA HIS A 15 -10.93 -13.73 -0.85
C HIS A 15 -10.34 -15.14 -0.77
N LYS A 16 -10.21 -15.83 -1.91
CA LYS A 16 -9.53 -17.14 -2.02
C LYS A 16 -8.01 -17.07 -1.83
N SER A 17 -7.44 -15.88 -1.65
CA SER A 17 -6.00 -15.66 -1.45
C SER A 17 -5.79 -14.74 -0.24
N PRO A 18 -6.06 -15.25 0.99
CA PRO A 18 -5.97 -14.45 2.21
C PRO A 18 -4.54 -13.99 2.48
N LEU A 19 -4.41 -12.91 3.25
CA LEU A 19 -3.10 -12.42 3.69
C LEU A 19 -2.50 -13.36 4.75
N PRO A 20 -1.17 -13.59 4.73
CA PRO A 20 -0.52 -14.41 5.73
C PRO A 20 -0.53 -13.71 7.11
N PHE A 21 -0.57 -14.50 8.16
CA PHE A 21 -0.38 -14.01 9.52
C PHE A 21 1.12 -13.85 9.79
N VAL A 22 1.53 -12.69 10.29
CA VAL A 22 2.95 -12.32 10.45
C VAL A 22 3.27 -12.02 11.91
N MET A 23 4.44 -12.46 12.38
CA MET A 23 4.93 -12.33 13.77
C MET A 23 6.41 -11.92 13.83
N GLY A 24 6.86 -11.48 15.01
CA GLY A 24 8.27 -11.19 15.28
C GLY A 24 8.82 -10.05 14.43
N ASN A 25 10.08 -10.17 13.98
CA ASN A 25 10.79 -9.14 13.22
C ASN A 25 10.11 -8.79 11.88
N GLU A 26 9.31 -9.71 11.33
CA GLU A 26 8.58 -9.42 10.10
C GLU A 26 7.50 -8.35 10.31
N LEU A 27 6.99 -8.14 11.54
CA LEU A 27 6.09 -7.03 11.86
C LEU A 27 6.75 -5.68 11.56
N TRP A 28 8.04 -5.56 11.91
CA TRP A 28 8.85 -4.38 11.65
C TRP A 28 9.11 -4.20 10.15
N ASN A 29 9.44 -5.28 9.44
CA ASN A 29 9.62 -5.22 7.98
C ASN A 29 8.35 -4.73 7.26
N LYS A 30 7.18 -5.19 7.71
CA LYS A 30 5.88 -4.69 7.21
C LYS A 30 5.63 -3.23 7.58
N PHE A 31 6.07 -2.77 8.75
CA PHE A 31 5.95 -1.37 9.16
C PHE A 31 6.84 -0.46 8.32
N CYS A 32 8.11 -0.84 8.10
CA CYS A 32 9.01 -0.12 7.20
C CYS A 32 8.37 0.11 5.84
N ARG A 33 7.71 -0.91 5.27
CA ARG A 33 7.00 -0.76 3.99
C ARG A 33 6.01 0.40 3.97
N VAL A 34 5.20 0.59 5.02
CA VAL A 34 4.20 1.67 5.02
C VAL A 34 4.82 3.05 5.23
N VAL A 35 6.01 3.13 5.85
CA VAL A 35 6.77 4.39 5.94
C VAL A 35 7.12 4.89 4.55
N PHE A 36 7.60 3.99 3.67
CA PHE A 36 7.99 4.33 2.29
C PHE A 36 6.82 4.61 1.33
N ILE A 37 5.56 4.37 1.74
CA ILE A 37 4.40 4.81 0.97
C ILE A 37 4.38 6.36 0.95
N GLY A 38 4.80 6.94 -0.18
CA GLY A 38 4.76 8.38 -0.46
C GLY A 38 3.69 8.72 -1.49
N LYS A 39 3.45 10.02 -1.75
CA LYS A 39 2.33 10.48 -2.61
C LYS A 39 2.30 9.81 -3.99
N ASP A 40 3.46 9.62 -4.62
CA ASP A 40 3.53 9.16 -6.01
C ASP A 40 4.34 7.87 -6.21
N ARG A 41 4.80 7.22 -5.12
CA ARG A 41 5.56 5.96 -5.23
C ARG A 41 4.62 4.78 -5.46
N SER A 42 4.90 4.01 -6.51
CA SER A 42 4.28 2.73 -6.80
C SER A 42 4.79 1.61 -5.89
N ASP A 43 4.01 0.52 -5.82
CA ASP A 43 4.37 -0.66 -5.01
C ASP A 43 5.72 -1.27 -5.40
N ALA A 44 6.06 -1.23 -6.68
CA ALA A 44 7.33 -1.70 -7.23
C ALA A 44 8.52 -0.85 -6.77
N GLU A 45 8.40 0.48 -6.82
CA GLU A 45 9.43 1.40 -6.33
C GLU A 45 9.67 1.22 -4.83
N ILE A 46 8.59 1.08 -4.05
CA ILE A 46 8.71 0.82 -2.61
C ILE A 46 9.43 -0.51 -2.36
N SER A 47 9.09 -1.56 -3.11
CA SER A 47 9.72 -2.87 -2.97
C SER A 47 11.22 -2.81 -3.32
N PHE A 48 11.57 -2.12 -4.40
CA PHE A 48 12.96 -1.84 -4.77
C PHE A 48 13.71 -1.13 -3.64
N LEU A 49 13.14 -0.06 -3.07
CA LEU A 49 13.77 0.70 -1.98
C LEU A 49 13.96 -0.16 -0.72
N LEU A 50 12.98 -0.98 -0.35
CA LEU A 50 13.08 -1.87 0.81
C LEU A 50 14.17 -2.93 0.64
N VAL A 51 14.28 -3.52 -0.55
CA VAL A 51 15.35 -4.49 -0.86
C VAL A 51 16.71 -3.81 -0.80
N MET A 52 16.84 -2.65 -1.44
CA MET A 52 18.08 -1.88 -1.48
C MET A 52 18.54 -1.42 -0.08
N LEU A 53 17.61 -0.98 0.76
CA LEU A 53 17.89 -0.43 2.09
C LEU A 53 17.83 -1.47 3.21
N LYS A 54 17.54 -2.73 2.91
CA LYS A 54 17.40 -3.80 3.91
C LYS A 54 18.51 -3.82 4.98
N PRO A 55 19.81 -3.66 4.66
CA PRO A 55 20.88 -3.65 5.66
C PRO A 55 20.80 -2.48 6.66
N TYR A 56 20.05 -1.43 6.33
CA TYR A 56 19.89 -0.23 7.13
C TYR A 56 18.57 -0.22 7.90
N LEU A 57 17.59 -1.06 7.54
CA LEU A 57 16.26 -1.08 8.17
C LEU A 57 16.21 -1.96 9.43
N ASP A 58 17.35 -2.24 10.03
CA ASP A 58 17.43 -3.01 11.28
C ASP A 58 16.85 -2.20 12.45
N TYR A 59 15.95 -2.85 13.18
CA TYR A 59 15.20 -2.27 14.29
C TYR A 59 16.13 -1.81 15.43
N ASP A 60 17.03 -2.68 15.87
CA ASP A 60 17.94 -2.40 17.00
C ASP A 60 18.92 -1.28 16.65
N LYS A 61 19.41 -1.27 15.40
CA LYS A 61 20.30 -0.23 14.90
C LYS A 61 19.63 1.15 14.86
N LEU A 62 18.37 1.22 14.44
CA LEU A 62 17.61 2.47 14.42
C LEU A 62 17.40 3.04 15.83
N LEU A 63 17.11 2.18 16.81
CA LEU A 63 17.00 2.59 18.22
C LEU A 63 18.32 3.12 18.78
N LYS A 64 19.44 2.42 18.55
CA LYS A 64 20.75 2.80 19.10
C LYS A 64 21.30 4.11 18.54
N THR A 65 21.00 4.41 17.29
CA THR A 65 21.55 5.57 16.57
C THR A 65 20.62 6.79 16.59
N ASP A 66 19.47 6.65 17.25
CA ASP A 66 18.39 7.63 17.29
C ASP A 66 17.94 8.17 15.90
N GLY A 67 18.18 7.38 14.85
CA GLY A 67 17.88 7.70 13.45
C GLY A 67 18.89 8.65 12.75
N GLU A 68 19.73 9.38 13.47
CA GLU A 68 20.62 10.39 12.86
C GLU A 68 21.75 9.75 12.07
N GLU A 69 22.45 8.77 12.65
CA GLU A 69 23.49 8.04 11.91
C GLU A 69 22.88 7.21 10.78
N TRP A 70 21.66 6.72 10.95
CA TRP A 70 20.93 6.04 9.88
C TRP A 70 20.74 6.96 8.68
N GLN A 71 20.29 8.19 8.93
CA GLN A 71 20.04 9.17 7.88
C GLN A 71 21.32 9.49 7.10
N GLU A 72 22.43 9.76 7.77
CA GLU A 72 23.69 10.09 7.09
C GLU A 72 24.30 8.89 6.36
N HIS A 73 24.19 7.67 6.91
CA HIS A 73 24.62 6.46 6.21
C HIS A 73 23.79 6.21 4.95
N VAL A 74 22.47 6.31 5.03
CA VAL A 74 21.57 6.10 3.89
C VAL A 74 21.77 7.18 2.83
N LYS A 75 21.94 8.44 3.24
CA LYS A 75 22.23 9.56 2.35
C LYS A 75 23.54 9.36 1.57
N THR A 76 24.59 8.92 2.25
CA THR A 76 25.88 8.61 1.62
C THR A 76 25.74 7.44 0.65
N PHE A 77 25.13 6.34 1.11
CA PHE A 77 24.89 5.15 0.30
C PHE A 77 24.07 5.47 -0.98
N ILE A 78 23.00 6.26 -0.86
CA ILE A 78 22.16 6.65 -2.01
C ILE A 78 22.97 7.50 -2.99
N ARG A 79 23.73 8.50 -2.52
CA ARG A 79 24.57 9.34 -3.38
C ARG A 79 25.59 8.52 -4.16
N ASP A 80 26.29 7.61 -3.48
CA ASP A 80 27.25 6.71 -4.11
C ASP A 80 26.59 5.78 -5.13
N ARG A 81 25.38 5.30 -4.82
CA ARG A 81 24.60 4.45 -5.71
C ARG A 81 24.14 5.21 -6.95
N MET A 82 23.68 6.45 -6.81
CA MET A 82 23.25 7.31 -7.91
C MET A 82 24.38 7.60 -8.90
N LEU A 83 25.64 7.66 -8.45
CA LEU A 83 26.81 7.83 -9.33
C LEU A 83 27.06 6.62 -10.25
N ARG A 84 26.57 5.44 -9.88
CA ARG A 84 26.83 4.17 -10.58
C ARG A 84 25.65 3.69 -11.42
N ILE A 85 24.44 4.13 -11.11
CA ILE A 85 23.22 3.74 -11.83
C ILE A 85 23.10 4.57 -13.12
N GLN A 86 22.95 3.88 -14.24
CA GLN A 86 22.72 4.54 -15.55
C GLN A 86 21.23 4.81 -15.79
N ASP A 87 20.34 4.02 -15.21
CA ASP A 87 18.90 4.21 -15.31
C ASP A 87 18.48 5.59 -14.77
N VAL A 88 17.77 6.37 -15.59
CA VAL A 88 17.35 7.74 -15.24
C VAL A 88 16.20 7.72 -14.24
N GLU A 89 15.26 6.78 -14.38
CA GLU A 89 14.07 6.67 -13.53
C GLU A 89 14.46 6.23 -12.12
N ILE A 90 15.36 5.26 -12.01
CA ILE A 90 15.90 4.85 -10.70
C ILE A 90 16.68 6.00 -10.06
N ARG A 91 17.48 6.75 -10.83
CA ARG A 91 18.16 7.94 -10.30
C ARG A 91 17.18 9.00 -9.79
N GLN A 92 16.08 9.22 -10.50
CA GLN A 92 15.03 10.15 -10.08
C GLN A 92 14.34 9.66 -8.79
N LEU A 93 13.97 8.38 -8.72
CA LEU A 93 13.43 7.75 -7.51
C LEU A 93 14.34 7.94 -6.29
N LEU A 94 15.64 7.76 -6.47
CA LEU A 94 16.65 7.96 -5.41
C LEU A 94 16.80 9.43 -5.03
N ALA A 95 16.74 10.36 -6.00
CA ALA A 95 16.74 11.79 -5.73
C ALA A 95 15.52 12.22 -4.91
N ASP A 96 14.33 11.69 -5.23
CA ASP A 96 13.12 11.98 -4.48
C ASP A 96 13.12 11.33 -3.09
N LEU A 97 13.71 10.15 -2.95
CA LEU A 97 13.97 9.56 -1.64
C LEU A 97 14.88 10.46 -0.78
N LEU A 98 15.92 11.07 -1.34
CA LEU A 98 16.78 12.00 -0.60
C LEU A 98 16.03 13.24 -0.10
N LYS A 99 15.07 13.76 -0.88
CA LYS A 99 14.22 14.88 -0.47
C LYS A 99 13.32 14.51 0.72
N ASP A 100 12.80 13.30 0.71
CA ASP A 100 11.90 12.79 1.76
C ASP A 100 12.65 12.24 2.99
N LEU A 101 13.97 12.09 2.91
CA LEU A 101 14.76 11.28 3.85
C LEU A 101 14.58 11.72 5.30
N PHE A 102 14.48 13.03 5.58
CA PHE A 102 14.23 13.53 6.93
C PHE A 102 12.89 13.02 7.49
N SER A 103 11.81 13.11 6.70
CA SER A 103 10.48 12.64 7.10
C SER A 103 10.42 11.12 7.28
N ILE A 104 11.12 10.37 6.41
CA ILE A 104 11.23 8.92 6.49
C ILE A 104 12.00 8.52 7.74
N THR A 105 13.13 9.19 8.03
CA THR A 105 13.93 8.96 9.24
C THR A 105 13.09 9.21 10.49
N ALA A 106 12.38 10.34 10.55
CA ALA A 106 11.52 10.66 11.68
C ALA A 106 10.40 9.61 11.88
N SER A 107 9.82 9.11 10.80
CA SER A 107 8.79 8.05 10.85
C SER A 107 9.36 6.70 11.31
N LEU A 108 10.55 6.32 10.82
CA LEU A 108 11.24 5.08 11.23
C LEU A 108 11.68 5.14 12.69
N LYS A 109 12.32 6.23 13.11
CA LYS A 109 12.74 6.48 14.49
C LYS A 109 11.55 6.42 15.45
N GLY A 110 10.49 7.17 15.14
CA GLY A 110 9.25 7.18 15.92
C GLY A 110 8.64 5.80 16.01
N GLY A 111 8.52 5.11 14.87
CA GLY A 111 8.02 3.74 14.80
C GLY A 111 8.83 2.77 15.65
N ALA A 112 10.16 2.83 15.59
CA ALA A 112 11.03 1.95 16.37
C ALA A 112 10.83 2.18 17.89
N ARG A 113 10.81 3.43 18.33
CA ARG A 113 10.52 3.79 19.73
C ARG A 113 9.14 3.33 20.17
N PHE A 114 8.13 3.48 19.30
CA PHE A 114 6.77 3.01 19.57
C PHE A 114 6.73 1.48 19.72
N PHE A 115 7.44 0.76 18.85
CA PHE A 115 7.56 -0.70 18.90
C PHE A 115 8.16 -1.18 20.22
N GLU A 116 9.23 -0.54 20.68
CA GLU A 116 9.92 -0.84 21.93
C GLU A 116 9.04 -0.56 23.14
N LYS A 117 8.57 0.69 23.25
CA LYS A 117 7.74 1.19 24.35
C LYS A 117 6.48 0.37 24.56
N ASN A 118 5.82 -0.03 23.46
CA ASN A 118 4.56 -0.78 23.52
C ASN A 118 4.75 -2.30 23.45
N LYS A 119 5.99 -2.80 23.34
CA LYS A 119 6.32 -4.22 23.22
C LYS A 119 5.48 -4.90 22.13
N ILE A 120 5.47 -4.31 20.93
CA ILE A 120 4.53 -4.68 19.86
C ILE A 120 4.62 -6.17 19.51
N ALA A 121 5.83 -6.72 19.38
CA ALA A 121 5.99 -8.15 19.08
C ALA A 121 5.29 -9.08 20.09
N ALA A 122 5.18 -8.67 21.35
CA ALA A 122 4.55 -9.46 22.41
C ALA A 122 3.05 -9.17 22.59
N THR A 123 2.59 -7.95 22.28
CA THR A 123 1.23 -7.50 22.62
C THR A 123 0.31 -7.33 21.43
N ILE A 124 0.81 -7.46 20.19
CA ILE A 124 0.02 -7.16 18.99
C ILE A 124 -1.25 -8.01 18.86
N ASP A 125 -1.22 -9.28 19.26
CA ASP A 125 -2.37 -10.19 19.17
C ASP A 125 -3.48 -9.76 20.12
N GLU A 126 -3.13 -9.41 21.36
CA GLU A 126 -4.08 -8.90 22.34
C GLU A 126 -4.69 -7.58 21.84
N ARG A 127 -3.84 -6.66 21.36
CA ARG A 127 -4.23 -5.35 20.85
C ARG A 127 -5.04 -5.42 19.56
N THR A 128 -5.06 -6.55 18.86
CA THR A 128 -5.80 -6.74 17.61
C THR A 128 -6.83 -7.88 17.65
N SER A 129 -7.17 -8.34 18.86
CA SER A 129 -8.11 -9.45 19.07
C SER A 129 -9.57 -9.14 18.73
N THR A 130 -9.94 -7.86 18.70
CA THR A 130 -11.28 -7.38 18.32
C THR A 130 -11.14 -6.14 17.43
N LYS A 131 -12.21 -5.79 16.71
CA LYS A 131 -12.26 -4.58 15.88
C LYS A 131 -12.01 -3.33 16.74
N GLU A 132 -12.66 -3.23 17.88
CA GLU A 132 -12.57 -2.10 18.81
C GLU A 132 -11.15 -1.95 19.35
N LYS A 133 -10.53 -3.04 19.82
CA LYS A 133 -9.14 -3.01 20.29
C LYS A 133 -8.17 -2.63 19.17
N THR A 134 -8.40 -3.14 17.97
CA THR A 134 -7.57 -2.81 16.79
C THR A 134 -7.68 -1.33 16.46
N PHE A 135 -8.90 -0.76 16.50
CA PHE A 135 -9.12 0.66 16.26
C PHE A 135 -8.42 1.53 17.31
N VAL A 136 -8.58 1.23 18.60
CA VAL A 136 -7.87 1.91 19.70
C VAL A 136 -6.35 1.82 19.52
N PHE A 137 -5.85 0.66 19.07
CA PHE A 137 -4.42 0.50 18.79
C PHE A 137 -3.97 1.37 17.61
N VAL A 138 -4.74 1.43 16.53
CA VAL A 138 -4.48 2.34 15.40
C VAL A 138 -4.46 3.79 15.87
N GLU A 139 -5.43 4.23 16.67
CA GLU A 139 -5.47 5.59 17.22
C GLU A 139 -4.26 5.88 18.09
N SER A 140 -3.82 4.93 18.91
CA SER A 140 -2.63 5.09 19.76
C SER A 140 -1.36 5.30 18.92
N LEU A 141 -1.25 4.66 17.76
CA LEU A 141 -0.13 4.84 16.84
C LEU A 141 -0.22 6.17 16.09
N VAL A 142 -1.40 6.54 15.60
CA VAL A 142 -1.62 7.77 14.81
C VAL A 142 -1.46 9.04 15.64
N ASN A 143 -1.76 8.95 16.94
CA ASN A 143 -1.69 10.05 17.90
C ASN A 143 -0.41 10.04 18.74
N ASP A 144 0.50 9.08 18.54
CA ASP A 144 1.78 9.07 19.25
C ASP A 144 2.65 10.22 18.74
N ALA A 145 3.14 11.05 19.67
CA ALA A 145 3.92 12.24 19.36
C ALA A 145 5.28 11.93 18.70
N ASP A 146 5.84 10.74 18.95
CA ASP A 146 7.10 10.31 18.34
C ASP A 146 6.88 9.82 16.90
N VAL A 147 5.69 9.34 16.55
CA VAL A 147 5.40 8.70 15.26
C VAL A 147 4.87 9.73 14.24
N SER A 148 5.80 10.36 13.53
CA SER A 148 5.46 11.23 12.40
C SER A 148 5.11 10.41 11.14
N GLY A 149 4.34 11.02 10.21
CA GLY A 149 4.12 10.47 8.87
C GLY A 149 3.24 9.22 8.75
N ILE A 150 2.81 8.62 9.86
CA ILE A 150 1.90 7.46 9.91
C ILE A 150 0.51 7.91 10.35
N ARG A 151 -0.42 7.98 9.40
CA ARG A 151 -1.85 8.25 9.64
C ARG A 151 -2.68 6.97 9.47
N TYR A 152 -4.01 7.08 9.64
CA TYR A 152 -4.94 5.95 9.58
C TYR A 152 -4.71 5.01 8.39
N ALA A 153 -4.56 5.54 7.17
CA ALA A 153 -4.30 4.72 5.99
C ALA A 153 -3.07 3.83 6.14
N LYS A 154 -1.92 4.39 6.55
CA LYS A 154 -0.68 3.64 6.70
C LYS A 154 -0.73 2.66 7.88
N ALA A 155 -1.29 3.07 9.01
CA ALA A 155 -1.44 2.23 10.19
C ALA A 155 -2.31 0.99 9.89
N ILE A 156 -3.45 1.18 9.21
CA ILE A 156 -4.36 0.09 8.85
C ILE A 156 -3.74 -0.80 7.77
N LEU A 157 -3.10 -0.23 6.73
CA LEU A 157 -2.39 -1.01 5.71
C LEU A 157 -1.28 -1.88 6.32
N TRP A 158 -0.55 -1.35 7.30
CA TRP A 158 0.47 -2.11 8.03
C TRP A 158 -0.18 -3.32 8.72
N LEU A 159 -1.19 -3.10 9.55
CA LEU A 159 -1.88 -4.19 10.26
C LEU A 159 -2.46 -5.23 9.30
N GLN A 160 -3.11 -4.78 8.22
CA GLN A 160 -3.63 -5.66 7.17
C GLN A 160 -2.54 -6.51 6.54
N SER A 161 -1.39 -5.94 6.22
CA SER A 161 -0.25 -6.69 5.66
C SER A 161 0.34 -7.75 6.59
N THR A 162 -0.06 -7.76 7.87
CA THR A 162 0.30 -8.76 8.88
C THR A 162 -0.82 -9.77 9.17
N GLY A 163 -1.94 -9.71 8.44
CA GLY A 163 -3.11 -10.56 8.64
C GLY A 163 -4.08 -10.07 9.74
N ARG A 164 -3.91 -8.83 10.22
CA ARG A 164 -4.75 -8.18 11.26
C ARG A 164 -5.63 -7.08 10.65
N ALA A 165 -6.46 -6.42 11.46
CA ALA A 165 -7.32 -5.32 11.00
C ALA A 165 -8.17 -5.66 9.76
N LYS A 166 -8.68 -6.91 9.70
CA LYS A 166 -9.45 -7.43 8.56
C LYS A 166 -10.76 -6.66 8.35
N ASP A 167 -11.26 -6.05 9.42
CA ASP A 167 -12.54 -5.35 9.47
C ASP A 167 -12.38 -3.82 9.53
N LEU A 168 -11.21 -3.28 9.17
CA LEU A 168 -10.96 -1.84 9.08
C LEU A 168 -10.74 -1.40 7.64
N ALA A 169 -11.17 -0.19 7.33
CA ALA A 169 -11.00 0.43 6.02
C ALA A 169 -9.80 1.38 6.02
N PRO A 170 -8.72 1.14 5.25
CA PRO A 170 -7.69 2.16 5.13
C PRO A 170 -8.24 3.32 4.28
N PRO A 171 -8.22 4.58 4.75
CA PRO A 171 -8.71 5.75 3.99
C PRO A 171 -7.77 6.15 2.82
N THR A 172 -7.47 5.22 1.93
CA THR A 172 -6.58 5.41 0.79
C THR A 172 -7.26 6.18 -0.34
N TRP A 173 -6.45 6.81 -1.20
CA TRP A 173 -6.97 7.44 -2.41
C TRP A 173 -7.68 6.44 -3.32
N GLN A 174 -7.21 5.19 -3.43
CA GLN A 174 -7.84 4.15 -4.25
C GLN A 174 -9.26 3.88 -3.77
N LEU A 175 -9.45 3.74 -2.45
CA LEU A 175 -10.77 3.54 -1.86
C LEU A 175 -11.65 4.78 -2.02
N LYS A 176 -11.16 5.96 -1.64
CA LYS A 176 -11.85 7.25 -1.81
C LYS A 176 -12.30 7.44 -3.27
N SER A 177 -11.41 7.19 -4.23
CA SER A 177 -11.70 7.36 -5.64
C SER A 177 -12.69 6.33 -6.20
N PHE A 178 -12.62 5.08 -5.76
CA PHE A 178 -13.60 4.06 -6.15
C PHE A 178 -15.01 4.40 -5.64
N LEU A 179 -15.16 4.73 -4.36
CA LEU A 179 -16.45 5.09 -3.80
C LEU A 179 -17.05 6.33 -4.51
N ASN A 180 -16.22 7.31 -4.85
CA ASN A 180 -16.67 8.57 -5.45
C ASN A 180 -16.92 8.49 -6.96
N SER A 181 -16.10 7.72 -7.69
CA SER A 181 -16.13 7.72 -9.17
C SER A 181 -16.90 6.53 -9.73
N ASP A 182 -16.93 5.41 -9.01
CA ASP A 182 -17.46 4.14 -9.51
C ASP A 182 -18.79 3.75 -8.81
N ILE A 183 -19.14 4.36 -7.66
CA ILE A 183 -20.39 4.09 -6.93
C ILE A 183 -21.33 5.31 -6.85
N GLY A 184 -20.86 6.52 -6.52
CA GLY A 184 -21.74 7.71 -6.48
C GLY A 184 -21.06 8.98 -5.94
N PRO A 185 -21.66 10.17 -6.09
CA PRO A 185 -20.99 11.46 -5.89
C PRO A 185 -20.86 11.81 -4.41
N TYR A 186 -19.99 11.12 -3.68
CA TYR A 186 -19.69 11.39 -2.27
C TYR A 186 -18.53 12.38 -2.14
N TYR A 187 -18.78 13.64 -2.51
CA TYR A 187 -17.76 14.68 -2.58
C TYR A 187 -17.27 15.22 -1.23
N GLN A 188 -17.77 14.75 -0.08
CA GLN A 188 -17.59 15.46 1.19
C GLN A 188 -16.74 14.77 2.26
N PHE A 189 -16.09 13.64 1.99
CA PHE A 189 -15.45 12.83 3.05
C PHE A 189 -13.92 12.79 2.99
N TYR A 190 -13.31 13.83 2.43
CA TYR A 190 -11.86 13.84 2.26
C TYR A 190 -11.09 14.20 3.53
N GLU A 191 -11.69 14.99 4.43
CA GLU A 191 -10.98 15.60 5.56
C GLU A 191 -11.09 14.80 6.87
N ASP A 192 -12.17 14.02 7.06
CA ASP A 192 -12.36 13.17 8.23
C ASP A 192 -12.19 11.69 7.87
N ASP A 193 -11.00 11.17 8.14
CA ASP A 193 -10.65 9.77 7.91
C ASP A 193 -11.52 8.80 8.73
N GLN A 194 -11.92 9.15 9.97
CA GLN A 194 -12.76 8.28 10.80
C GLN A 194 -14.16 8.17 10.24
N TYR A 195 -14.75 9.31 9.87
CA TYR A 195 -16.04 9.34 9.22
C TYR A 195 -16.00 8.58 7.88
N PHE A 196 -14.95 8.78 7.08
CA PHE A 196 -14.76 8.06 5.82
C PHE A 196 -14.73 6.54 6.03
N MET A 197 -14.00 6.06 7.03
CA MET A 197 -13.93 4.62 7.34
C MET A 197 -15.31 4.05 7.65
N LYS A 198 -16.09 4.71 8.50
CA LYS A 198 -17.47 4.29 8.82
C LYS A 198 -18.35 4.19 7.57
N ARG A 199 -18.25 5.17 6.67
CA ARG A 199 -19.00 5.15 5.40
C ARG A 199 -18.53 4.02 4.48
N ALA A 200 -17.23 3.80 4.37
CA ALA A 200 -16.69 2.71 3.55
C ALA A 200 -17.20 1.33 4.03
N GLU A 201 -17.39 1.13 5.34
CA GLU A 201 -17.99 -0.07 5.90
C GLU A 201 -19.47 -0.22 5.52
N GLU A 202 -20.27 0.84 5.70
CA GLU A 202 -21.69 0.86 5.30
C GLU A 202 -21.87 0.53 3.80
N MET A 203 -21.00 1.09 2.96
CA MET A 203 -21.02 0.89 1.51
C MET A 203 -20.54 -0.49 1.07
N THR A 204 -20.00 -1.31 1.97
CA THR A 204 -19.53 -2.66 1.67
C THR A 204 -20.31 -3.73 2.45
N ALA A 205 -21.38 -3.32 3.15
CA ALA A 205 -22.24 -4.20 3.96
C ALA A 205 -22.96 -5.30 3.16
N ASP A 206 -23.11 -5.13 1.83
CA ASP A 206 -23.68 -6.15 0.94
C ASP A 206 -22.82 -7.45 0.91
N PHE A 207 -21.54 -7.38 1.33
CA PHE A 207 -20.60 -8.49 1.38
C PHE A 207 -20.47 -9.13 2.79
N LYS A 208 -21.58 -9.39 3.47
CA LYS A 208 -21.65 -9.82 4.91
C LYS A 208 -20.71 -10.96 5.36
N HIS A 209 -20.20 -11.79 4.46
CA HIS A 209 -19.32 -12.92 4.77
C HIS A 209 -17.87 -12.75 4.27
N ILE A 210 -17.55 -11.59 3.71
CA ILE A 210 -16.23 -11.30 3.16
C ILE A 210 -15.56 -10.25 4.05
N PRO A 211 -14.36 -10.51 4.57
CA PRO A 211 -13.61 -9.53 5.32
C PRO A 211 -13.40 -8.25 4.51
N LEU A 212 -13.54 -7.10 5.16
CA LEU A 212 -13.42 -5.79 4.52
C LEU A 212 -12.07 -5.62 3.79
N VAL A 213 -10.99 -6.14 4.36
CA VAL A 213 -9.66 -6.15 3.73
C VAL A 213 -9.66 -6.75 2.32
N ASP A 214 -10.44 -7.82 2.05
CA ASP A 214 -10.46 -8.46 0.73
C ASP A 214 -11.26 -7.64 -0.28
N ILE A 215 -12.30 -6.94 0.17
CA ILE A 215 -13.06 -5.98 -0.65
C ILE A 215 -12.13 -4.83 -1.04
N TYR A 216 -11.37 -4.28 -0.10
CA TYR A 216 -10.44 -3.18 -0.37
C TYR A 216 -9.25 -3.59 -1.25
N ARG A 217 -8.73 -4.80 -1.09
CA ARG A 217 -7.72 -5.35 -2.02
C ARG A 217 -8.26 -5.48 -3.43
N SER A 218 -9.53 -5.85 -3.59
CA SER A 218 -10.20 -5.91 -4.89
C SER A 218 -10.29 -4.52 -5.53
N ILE A 219 -10.66 -3.51 -4.75
CA ILE A 219 -10.64 -2.11 -5.17
C ILE A 219 -9.23 -1.68 -5.57
N PHE A 220 -8.23 -2.01 -4.77
CA PHE A 220 -6.83 -1.70 -5.06
C PHE A 220 -6.40 -2.28 -6.42
N PHE A 221 -6.57 -3.58 -6.66
CA PHE A 221 -6.19 -4.19 -7.94
C PHE A 221 -6.94 -3.58 -9.13
N TYR A 222 -8.24 -3.33 -8.96
CA TYR A 222 -9.03 -2.68 -10.00
C TYR A 222 -8.53 -1.26 -10.31
N ARG A 223 -8.31 -0.44 -9.29
CA ARG A 223 -7.88 0.95 -9.45
C ARG A 223 -6.45 1.06 -9.98
N MET A 224 -5.55 0.20 -9.52
CA MET A 224 -4.16 0.16 -10.00
C MET A 224 -4.08 -0.14 -11.49
N LEU A 225 -4.86 -1.10 -11.98
CA LEU A 225 -4.87 -1.45 -13.41
C LEU A 225 -5.71 -0.50 -14.26
N LYS A 226 -6.65 0.25 -13.65
CA LYS A 226 -7.40 1.31 -14.32
C LYS A 226 -6.58 2.60 -14.49
N ALA A 227 -5.68 2.90 -13.55
CA ALA A 227 -4.91 4.14 -13.51
C ALA A 227 -4.14 4.49 -14.81
N PRO A 228 -3.42 3.55 -15.46
CA PRO A 228 -2.68 3.87 -16.69
C PRO A 228 -3.57 3.98 -17.95
N LEU A 229 -4.88 3.73 -17.83
CA LEU A 229 -5.77 3.73 -18.99
C LEU A 229 -6.24 5.14 -19.35
N PRO A 230 -6.54 5.40 -20.64
CA PRO A 230 -7.11 6.68 -21.06
C PRO A 230 -8.37 7.05 -20.27
N ARG A 231 -8.56 8.36 -20.03
CA ARG A 231 -9.78 8.87 -19.39
C ARG A 231 -11.01 8.42 -20.19
N GLY A 232 -12.05 7.95 -19.48
CA GLY A 232 -13.26 7.42 -20.10
C GLY A 232 -13.14 5.98 -20.61
N SER A 233 -12.02 5.28 -20.36
CA SER A 233 -11.91 3.86 -20.66
C SER A 233 -13.05 3.06 -20.01
N LYS A 234 -13.72 2.21 -20.80
CA LYS A 234 -14.79 1.31 -20.32
C LYS A 234 -14.21 0.09 -19.58
N PHE A 235 -13.22 0.29 -18.71
CA PHE A 235 -12.57 -0.77 -17.95
C PHE A 235 -13.35 -1.09 -16.68
N THR A 236 -13.84 -2.32 -16.58
CA THR A 236 -14.65 -2.82 -15.45
C THR A 236 -13.92 -3.96 -14.74
N PRO A 237 -14.29 -4.28 -13.49
CA PRO A 237 -13.78 -5.48 -12.80
C PRO A 237 -13.94 -6.77 -13.61
N LYS A 238 -15.03 -6.93 -14.37
CA LYS A 238 -15.21 -8.06 -15.29
C LYS A 238 -14.11 -8.15 -16.36
N LYS A 239 -13.73 -7.02 -16.97
CA LYS A 239 -12.63 -6.97 -17.93
C LYS A 239 -11.28 -7.28 -17.28
N LEU A 240 -11.07 -6.83 -16.04
CA LEU A 240 -9.91 -7.23 -15.25
C LEU A 240 -9.85 -8.76 -15.10
N ILE A 241 -10.94 -9.39 -14.68
CA ILE A 241 -10.99 -10.84 -14.51
C ILE A 241 -10.70 -11.57 -15.83
N MET A 242 -11.28 -11.12 -16.95
CA MET A 242 -11.00 -11.67 -18.27
C MET A 242 -9.52 -11.54 -18.65
N PHE A 243 -8.91 -10.39 -18.36
CA PHE A 243 -7.49 -10.16 -18.57
C PHE A 243 -6.64 -11.13 -17.74
N LEU A 244 -6.92 -11.27 -16.44
CA LEU A 244 -6.21 -12.19 -15.55
C LEU A 244 -6.33 -13.64 -16.03
N LYS A 245 -7.53 -14.08 -16.45
CA LYS A 245 -7.75 -15.41 -17.02
C LYS A 245 -6.94 -15.62 -18.31
N LYS A 246 -6.94 -14.65 -19.22
CA LYS A 246 -6.15 -14.71 -20.48
C LYS A 246 -4.65 -14.80 -20.22
N GLN A 247 -4.15 -14.05 -19.24
CA GLN A 247 -2.73 -14.06 -18.85
C GLN A 247 -2.36 -15.21 -17.90
N LYS A 248 -3.32 -16.05 -17.51
CA LYS A 248 -3.14 -17.11 -16.50
C LYS A 248 -2.58 -16.58 -15.17
N LEU A 249 -2.97 -15.37 -14.78
CA LEU A 249 -2.51 -14.72 -13.56
C LEU A 249 -3.46 -14.99 -12.40
N THR A 250 -2.90 -15.47 -11.29
CA THR A 250 -3.59 -15.52 -9.99
C THR A 250 -3.50 -14.15 -9.30
N ILE A 251 -4.28 -13.91 -8.25
CA ILE A 251 -4.17 -12.68 -7.44
C ILE A 251 -2.81 -12.58 -6.76
N ALA A 252 -2.28 -13.70 -6.28
CA ALA A 252 -0.94 -13.74 -5.70
C ALA A 252 0.13 -13.35 -6.73
N LYS A 253 0.07 -13.91 -7.95
CA LYS A 253 1.03 -13.54 -9.01
C LYS A 253 0.84 -12.09 -9.45
N LEU A 254 -0.40 -11.61 -9.58
CA LEU A 254 -0.70 -10.21 -9.86
C LEU A 254 -0.06 -9.28 -8.81
N ALA A 255 -0.20 -9.60 -7.52
CA ALA A 255 0.40 -8.81 -6.45
C ALA A 255 1.93 -8.78 -6.56
N SER A 256 2.59 -9.92 -6.81
CA SER A 256 4.04 -9.94 -7.01
C SER A 256 4.49 -9.19 -8.26
N THR A 257 3.75 -9.30 -9.36
CA THR A 257 4.04 -8.62 -10.63
C THR A 257 3.89 -7.10 -10.49
N LEU A 258 2.90 -6.61 -9.75
CA LEU A 258 2.76 -5.18 -9.46
C LEU A 258 3.83 -4.63 -8.50
N ALA A 259 4.50 -5.51 -7.76
CA ALA A 259 5.56 -5.17 -6.82
C ALA A 259 6.98 -5.26 -7.42
N ASP A 260 7.08 -5.59 -8.71
CA ASP A 260 8.33 -5.65 -9.47
C ASP A 260 8.30 -4.60 -10.59
N LEU A 261 9.36 -3.83 -10.77
CA LEU A 261 9.36 -2.69 -11.71
C LEU A 261 9.20 -3.17 -13.16
N GLU A 262 10.02 -4.14 -13.57
CA GLU A 262 10.04 -4.66 -14.93
C GLU A 262 8.77 -5.48 -15.23
N GLU A 263 8.34 -6.34 -14.31
CA GLU A 263 7.11 -7.12 -14.51
C GLU A 263 5.86 -6.23 -14.54
N LYS A 264 5.82 -5.13 -13.77
CA LYS A 264 4.69 -4.18 -13.74
C LYS A 264 4.52 -3.49 -15.08
N GLU A 265 5.60 -2.99 -15.67
CA GLU A 265 5.56 -2.33 -16.97
C GLU A 265 5.06 -3.28 -18.06
N LEU A 266 5.63 -4.48 -18.12
CA LEU A 266 5.20 -5.51 -19.06
C LEU A 266 3.72 -5.89 -18.86
N LEU A 267 3.23 -5.91 -17.61
CA LEU A 267 1.81 -6.16 -17.32
C LEU A 267 0.93 -5.06 -17.90
N PHE A 268 1.33 -3.79 -17.79
CA PHE A 268 0.58 -2.65 -18.32
C PHE A 268 0.58 -2.64 -19.86
N GLU A 269 1.69 -2.96 -20.51
CA GLU A 269 1.75 -3.12 -21.97
C GLU A 269 0.79 -4.23 -22.45
N LYS A 270 0.78 -5.37 -21.76
CA LYS A 270 -0.14 -6.48 -22.04
C LYS A 270 -1.59 -6.07 -21.82
N LEU A 271 -1.88 -5.25 -20.82
CA LEU A 271 -3.22 -4.76 -20.53
C LEU A 271 -3.70 -3.81 -21.64
N LEU A 272 -2.87 -2.85 -22.06
CA LEU A 272 -3.19 -1.94 -23.16
C LEU A 272 -3.48 -2.72 -24.44
N THR A 273 -2.61 -3.67 -24.78
CA THR A 273 -2.80 -4.58 -25.93
C THR A 273 -4.10 -5.38 -25.82
N PHE A 274 -4.42 -5.93 -24.64
CA PHE A 274 -5.66 -6.67 -24.41
C PHE A 274 -6.91 -5.82 -24.64
N LEU A 275 -6.85 -4.53 -24.29
CA LEU A 275 -7.95 -3.59 -24.45
C LEU A 275 -8.03 -2.97 -25.85
N GLY A 276 -7.10 -3.31 -26.75
CA GLY A 276 -7.04 -2.80 -28.12
C GLY A 276 -6.46 -1.39 -28.23
N TYR A 277 -5.76 -0.92 -27.20
CA TYR A 277 -4.97 0.31 -27.30
C TYR A 277 -3.65 -0.02 -27.99
N SER A 278 -3.28 0.76 -29.01
CA SER A 278 -1.95 0.69 -29.60
C SER A 278 -0.92 1.04 -28.53
N ALA A 279 0.16 0.25 -28.43
CA ALA A 279 1.32 0.57 -27.60
C ALA A 279 2.07 1.77 -28.22
N GLY A 280 1.47 2.95 -28.17
CA GLY A 280 2.13 4.20 -28.46
C GLY A 280 2.76 4.69 -27.17
N ARG A 281 4.10 4.81 -27.15
CA ARG A 281 4.80 5.60 -26.13
C ARG A 281 4.11 6.95 -26.03
N THR A 282 3.45 7.23 -24.92
CA THR A 282 3.12 8.60 -24.54
C THR A 282 4.43 9.24 -24.13
N ASP A 283 5.12 9.84 -25.10
CA ASP A 283 6.12 10.87 -24.82
C ASP A 283 5.38 12.01 -24.10
N HIS A 284 5.46 12.02 -22.78
CA HIS A 284 5.04 13.17 -21.99
C HIS A 284 6.16 14.21 -22.08
N SER A 285 5.91 15.21 -22.93
CA SER A 285 6.53 16.54 -22.86
C SER A 285 5.83 17.40 -21.81
#